data_AF-A0A2V6FIX0-F1
#
_entry.id   AF-A0A2V6FIX0-F1
#
_cell.length_a   1.000
_cell.length_b   1.000
_cell.length_c   1.000
_cell.angle_alpha   90.00
_cell.angle_beta   90.00
_cell.angle_gamma   90.00
#
_symmetry.space_group_name_H-M   'P 1'
#
loop_
_entity.id
_entity.type
_entity.pdbx_description
1 polymer ?
#
loop_
_entity_poly.entity_id
_entity_poly.type
_entity_poly.pdbx_seq_one_letter_code
_entity_poly.pdbx_strand_id
1 'polypeptide(L)'
;MNTWKPILAALVIFAAGVVTGGLTVKLRQPRLPHPGSGQVKKTAGLPREAQLRELSRRMQAELDLTHEQRGRIEAMIRDSQERMKALRDDVGQKMNEELRELRQKIRGELTPEQRKKFAEIMKQHDDRTARPSPPAAGKPE
;
A
#
# COMPACT_ATOMS: atom_id res chain seq x y z
N MET A 1 -16.96 -39.93 -1.48
CA MET A 1 -18.08 -38.98 -1.76
C MET A 1 -17.45 -37.67 -2.24
N ASN A 2 -17.86 -37.15 -3.40
CA ASN A 2 -17.12 -36.11 -4.13
C ASN A 2 -17.34 -34.71 -3.53
N THR A 3 -16.65 -34.42 -2.42
CA THR A 3 -16.72 -33.16 -1.66
C THR A 3 -16.26 -31.92 -2.45
N TRP A 4 -15.62 -32.10 -3.61
CA TRP A 4 -15.17 -30.98 -4.46
C TRP A 4 -16.31 -30.35 -5.30
N LYS A 5 -17.36 -31.12 -5.62
CA LYS A 5 -18.52 -30.65 -6.39
C LYS A 5 -19.31 -29.55 -5.66
N PRO A 6 -19.63 -29.66 -4.35
CA PRO A 6 -20.33 -28.58 -3.64
C PRO A 6 -19.47 -27.32 -3.45
N ILE A 7 -18.14 -27.44 -3.37
CA ILE A 7 -17.23 -26.30 -3.25
C ILE A 7 -17.23 -25.44 -4.52
N LEU A 8 -17.21 -26.09 -5.69
CA LEU A 8 -17.32 -25.40 -6.98
C LEU A 8 -18.67 -24.69 -7.13
N ALA A 9 -19.77 -25.32 -6.70
CA ALA A 9 -21.09 -24.70 -6.74
C ALA A 9 -21.16 -23.44 -5.85
N ALA A 10 -20.57 -23.49 -4.65
CA ALA A 10 -20.52 -22.34 -3.75
C ALA A 10 -19.70 -21.16 -4.31
N LEU A 11 -18.55 -21.45 -4.95
CA LEU A 11 -17.71 -20.43 -5.59
C LEU A 11 -18.42 -19.72 -6.74
N VAL A 12 -19.17 -20.46 -7.56
CA VAL A 12 -19.93 -19.90 -8.69
C VAL A 12 -21.07 -18.99 -8.20
N ILE A 13 -21.80 -19.40 -7.17
CA ILE A 13 -22.87 -18.58 -6.57
C ILE A 13 -22.30 -17.28 -5.96
N PHE A 14 -21.17 -17.39 -5.27
CA PHE A 14 -20.49 -16.23 -4.69
C PHE A 14 -20.00 -15.24 -5.76
N ALA A 15 -19.38 -15.75 -6.83
CA ALA A 15 -18.94 -14.92 -7.96
C ALA A 15 -20.11 -14.21 -8.65
N ALA A 16 -21.25 -14.89 -8.83
CA ALA A 16 -22.47 -14.29 -9.37
C ALA A 16 -23.03 -13.17 -8.46
N GLY A 17 -22.96 -13.35 -7.13
CA GLY A 17 -23.32 -12.32 -6.15
C GLY A 17 -22.43 -11.07 -6.22
N VAL A 18 -21.11 -11.24 -6.37
CA VAL A 18 -20.14 -10.14 -6.49
C VAL A 18 -20.35 -9.33 -7.77
N VAL A 19 -20.63 -10.00 -8.90
CA VAL A 19 -20.92 -9.32 -10.18
C VAL A 19 -22.22 -8.51 -10.09
N THR A 20 -23.24 -9.06 -9.43
CA THR A 20 -24.55 -8.40 -9.27
C THR A 20 -24.48 -7.21 -8.29
N GLY A 21 -23.76 -7.36 -7.16
CA GLY A 21 -23.52 -6.27 -6.21
C GLY A 21 -22.64 -5.15 -6.79
N GLY A 22 -21.56 -5.51 -7.51
CA GLY A 22 -20.63 -4.55 -8.10
C GLY A 22 -21.24 -3.71 -9.22
N LEU A 23 -22.20 -4.26 -9.98
CA LEU A 23 -22.89 -3.51 -11.05
C LEU A 23 -23.87 -2.45 -10.48
N THR A 24 -24.44 -2.71 -9.31
CA THR A 24 -25.43 -1.81 -8.67
C THR A 24 -24.76 -0.54 -8.10
N VAL A 25 -23.52 -0.66 -7.60
CA VAL A 25 -22.72 0.49 -7.10
C VAL A 25 -22.30 1.44 -8.23
N LYS A 26 -22.08 0.92 -9.45
CA LYS A 26 -21.67 1.73 -10.60
C LYS A 26 -22.79 2.59 -11.19
N LEU A 27 -24.05 2.22 -11.00
CA LEU A 27 -25.20 2.90 -11.61
C LEU A 27 -25.87 3.93 -10.69
N ARG A 28 -25.43 4.02 -9.42
CA ARG A 28 -26.11 4.84 -8.39
C ARG A 28 -25.17 5.77 -7.62
N GLN A 29 -24.13 6.30 -8.27
CA GLN A 29 -23.40 7.45 -7.74
C GLN A 29 -23.97 8.73 -8.36
N PRO A 30 -24.86 9.46 -7.67
CA PRO A 30 -25.09 10.85 -8.02
C PRO A 30 -23.76 11.58 -7.83
N ARG A 31 -23.26 12.18 -8.91
CA ARG A 31 -22.10 13.08 -8.87
C ARG A 31 -22.47 14.29 -8.01
N LEU A 32 -22.22 14.19 -6.71
CA LEU A 32 -22.22 15.34 -5.82
C LEU A 32 -21.04 16.24 -6.22
N PRO A 33 -21.28 17.51 -6.61
CA PRO A 33 -20.21 18.48 -6.75
C PRO A 33 -19.60 18.68 -5.36
N HIS A 34 -18.36 18.28 -5.17
CA HIS A 34 -17.61 18.59 -3.95
C HIS A 34 -17.16 20.05 -4.07
N PRO A 35 -17.70 20.99 -3.28
CA PRO A 35 -17.18 22.35 -3.25
C PRO A 35 -15.83 22.30 -2.52
N GLY A 36 -14.80 22.83 -3.17
CA GLY A 36 -13.43 22.79 -2.67
C GLY A 36 -13.24 23.60 -1.39
N SER A 37 -12.28 23.17 -0.58
CA SER A 37 -11.17 23.99 -0.06
C SER A 37 -10.40 23.20 0.99
N GLY A 38 -9.32 22.56 0.54
CA GLY A 38 -8.44 21.77 1.38
C GLY A 38 -7.53 20.96 0.49
N GLN A 39 -6.45 21.56 0.03
CA GLN A 39 -5.45 20.90 -0.80
C GLN A 39 -4.85 19.70 -0.04
N VAL A 40 -5.42 18.51 -0.18
CA VAL A 40 -4.70 17.25 0.11
C VAL A 40 -3.80 16.95 -1.10
N LYS A 41 -2.91 17.89 -1.42
CA LYS A 41 -1.89 17.72 -2.45
C LYS A 41 -0.67 17.04 -1.81
N LYS A 42 -0.35 15.84 -2.32
CA LYS A 42 1.00 15.24 -2.39
C LYS A 42 1.64 14.54 -1.18
N THR A 43 0.90 14.07 -0.16
CA THR A 43 1.54 13.19 0.85
C THR A 43 1.48 11.71 0.49
N ALA A 44 0.50 11.26 -0.29
CA ALA A 44 0.23 9.84 -0.56
C ALA A 44 1.38 9.04 -1.26
N GLY A 45 2.44 9.69 -1.75
CA GLY A 45 3.59 9.04 -2.39
C GLY A 45 4.94 9.25 -1.69
N LEU A 46 4.99 9.96 -0.56
CA LEU A 46 6.23 10.19 0.17
C LEU A 46 6.49 9.02 1.14
N PRO A 47 7.75 8.59 1.34
CA PRO A 47 8.12 7.68 2.41
C PRO A 47 7.55 8.21 3.73
N ARG A 48 7.01 7.33 4.59
CA ARG A 48 6.36 7.71 5.86
C ARG A 48 7.25 8.62 6.73
N GLU A 49 8.56 8.45 6.65
CA GLU A 49 9.56 9.31 7.29
C GLU A 49 9.56 10.76 6.76
N ALA A 50 9.41 10.93 5.44
CA ALA A 50 9.34 12.25 4.83
C ALA A 50 8.03 12.98 5.18
N GLN A 51 6.92 12.24 5.35
CA GLN A 51 5.67 12.82 5.86
C GLN A 51 5.80 13.29 7.31
N LEU A 52 6.44 12.50 8.17
CA LEU A 52 6.70 12.87 9.57
C LEU A 52 7.60 14.11 9.67
N ARG A 53 8.62 14.22 8.83
CA ARG A 53 9.47 15.43 8.75
C ARG A 53 8.68 16.67 8.31
N GLU A 54 7.82 16.52 7.30
CA GLU A 54 6.93 17.59 6.84
C GLU A 54 5.96 18.05 7.93
N LEU A 55 5.36 17.11 8.66
CA LEU A 55 4.47 17.40 9.79
C LEU A 55 5.22 18.15 10.90
N SER A 56 6.44 17.72 11.23
CA SER A 56 7.29 18.43 12.20
C SER A 56 7.56 19.87 11.77
N ARG A 57 7.90 20.09 10.50
CA ARG A 57 8.14 21.44 9.96
C ARG A 57 6.91 22.33 10.08
N ARG A 58 5.71 21.78 9.81
CA ARG A 58 4.44 22.52 9.95
C ARG A 58 4.13 22.85 11.40
N MET A 59 4.27 21.90 12.31
CA MET A 59 4.08 22.14 13.75
C MET A 59 5.04 23.21 14.28
N GLN A 60 6.28 23.24 13.81
CA GLN A 60 7.25 24.28 14.19
C GLN A 60 6.86 25.67 13.70
N ALA A 61 6.23 25.77 12.53
CA ALA A 61 5.83 27.04 11.93
C ALA A 61 4.48 27.56 12.46
N GLU A 62 3.56 26.66 12.81
CA GLU A 62 2.19 27.03 13.23
C GLU A 62 2.01 27.14 14.75
N LEU A 63 2.89 26.52 15.55
CA LEU A 63 2.76 26.48 17.03
C LEU A 63 3.79 27.32 17.79
N ASP A 64 4.62 28.12 17.10
CA ASP A 64 5.65 28.99 17.71
C ASP A 64 6.47 28.30 18.81
N LEU A 65 6.88 27.05 18.54
CA LEU A 65 7.56 26.22 19.53
C LEU A 65 8.89 26.84 19.97
N THR A 66 9.12 26.87 21.28
CA THR A 66 10.42 27.26 21.86
C THR A 66 11.53 26.30 21.42
N HIS A 67 12.79 26.75 21.44
CA HIS A 67 13.93 25.92 21.01
C HIS A 67 14.02 24.60 21.80
N GLU A 68 13.72 24.65 23.09
CA GLU A 68 13.73 23.47 23.97
C GLU A 68 12.62 22.47 23.60
N GLN A 69 11.41 22.96 23.29
CA GLN A 69 10.30 22.11 22.82
C GLN A 69 10.60 21.46 21.47
N ARG A 70 11.24 22.19 20.55
CA ARG A 70 11.67 21.65 19.25
C ARG A 70 12.64 20.50 19.42
N GLY A 71 13.67 20.68 20.24
CA GLY A 71 14.66 19.62 20.53
C GLY A 71 14.01 18.36 21.11
N ARG A 72 13.05 18.51 22.03
CA ARG A 72 12.29 17.37 22.58
C ARG A 72 11.45 16.65 21.53
N ILE A 73 10.72 17.37 20.68
CA ILE A 73 9.86 16.77 19.65
C ILE A 73 10.71 16.05 18.59
N GLU A 74 11.83 16.65 18.17
CA GLU A 74 12.75 16.01 17.23
C GLU A 74 13.36 14.72 17.79
N ALA A 75 13.70 14.70 19.08
CA ALA A 75 14.15 13.48 19.76
C ALA A 75 13.06 12.39 19.76
N MET A 76 11.81 12.75 20.08
CA MET A 76 10.68 11.79 20.06
C MET A 76 10.42 11.23 18.65
N ILE A 77 10.52 12.08 17.62
CA ILE A 77 10.37 11.64 16.23
C ILE A 77 11.48 10.66 15.84
N ARG A 78 12.73 10.94 16.23
CA ARG A 78 13.88 10.07 15.95
C ARG A 78 13.74 8.71 16.62
N ASP A 79 13.42 8.68 17.92
CA ASP A 79 13.17 7.42 18.64
C ASP A 79 12.04 6.62 17.99
N SER A 80 10.94 7.29 17.61
CA SER A 80 9.84 6.64 16.90
C SER A 80 10.27 6.06 15.54
N GLN A 81 11.12 6.76 14.79
CA GLN A 81 11.68 6.27 13.53
C GLN A 81 12.55 5.03 13.72
N GLU A 82 13.40 5.01 14.75
CA GLU A 82 14.24 3.87 15.09
C GLU A 82 13.41 2.64 15.47
N ARG A 83 12.41 2.81 16.36
CA ARG A 83 11.48 1.74 16.74
C ARG A 83 10.69 1.22 15.55
N MET A 84 10.21 2.12 14.69
CA MET A 84 9.46 1.74 13.49
C MET A 84 10.35 0.99 12.48
N LYS A 85 11.61 1.38 12.33
CA LYS A 85 12.57 0.69 11.47
C LYS A 85 12.81 -0.74 11.96
N ALA A 86 13.06 -0.93 13.24
CA ALA A 86 13.25 -2.25 13.83
C ALA A 86 12.01 -3.15 13.62
N LEU A 87 10.81 -2.60 13.84
CA LEU A 87 9.56 -3.34 13.60
C LEU A 87 9.39 -3.70 12.12
N ARG A 88 9.69 -2.77 11.21
CA ARG A 88 9.59 -3.00 9.77
C ARG A 88 10.55 -4.09 9.32
N ASP A 89 11.76 -4.13 9.85
CA ASP A 89 12.76 -5.12 9.47
C ASP A 89 12.36 -6.53 9.96
N ASP A 90 11.87 -6.67 11.20
CA ASP A 90 11.37 -7.96 11.72
C ASP A 90 10.13 -8.46 10.96
N VAL A 91 9.12 -7.59 10.80
CA VAL A 91 7.88 -7.95 10.08
C VAL A 91 8.17 -8.18 8.60
N GLY A 92 9.10 -7.40 8.02
CA GLY A 92 9.48 -7.51 6.61
C GLY A 92 10.07 -8.87 6.28
N GLN A 93 10.88 -9.45 7.16
CA GLN A 93 11.42 -10.80 6.96
C GLN A 93 10.29 -11.84 6.92
N LYS A 94 9.41 -11.84 7.92
CA LYS A 94 8.27 -12.79 8.01
C LYS A 94 7.34 -12.65 6.81
N MET A 95 7.03 -11.42 6.42
CA MET A 95 6.18 -11.14 5.25
C MET A 95 6.81 -11.68 3.96
N ASN A 96 8.11 -11.51 3.77
CA ASN A 96 8.81 -12.02 2.59
C ASN A 96 8.82 -13.55 2.53
N GLU A 97 8.93 -14.21 3.68
CA GLU A 97 8.87 -15.67 3.79
C GLU A 97 7.47 -16.19 3.43
N GLU A 98 6.42 -15.64 4.04
CA GLU A 98 5.02 -15.97 3.72
C GLU A 98 4.69 -15.76 2.24
N LEU A 99 5.16 -14.65 1.65
CA LEU A 99 4.98 -14.38 0.22
C LEU A 99 5.72 -15.41 -0.66
N ARG A 100 6.92 -15.84 -0.24
CA ARG A 100 7.67 -16.90 -0.96
C ARG A 100 6.92 -18.22 -0.90
N GLU A 101 6.44 -18.62 0.28
CA GLU A 101 5.64 -19.84 0.42
C GLU A 101 4.37 -19.80 -0.42
N LEU A 102 3.62 -18.69 -0.35
CA LEU A 102 2.40 -18.50 -1.13
C LEU A 102 2.70 -18.63 -2.63
N ARG A 103 3.77 -18.00 -3.12
CA ARG A 103 4.20 -18.11 -4.53
C ARG A 103 4.53 -19.55 -4.92
N GLN A 104 5.16 -20.33 -4.04
CA GLN A 104 5.45 -21.74 -4.30
C GLN A 104 4.18 -22.59 -4.36
N LYS A 105 3.25 -22.40 -3.42
CA LYS A 105 1.95 -23.09 -3.39
C LYS A 105 1.15 -22.80 -4.66
N ILE A 106 1.05 -21.52 -5.04
CA ILE A 106 0.41 -21.11 -6.30
C ILE A 106 1.09 -21.80 -7.49
N ARG A 107 2.42 -21.78 -7.56
CA ARG A 107 3.16 -22.41 -8.66
C ARG A 107 2.91 -23.92 -8.76
N GLY A 108 2.72 -24.59 -7.63
CA GLY A 108 2.35 -26.02 -7.56
C GLY A 108 1.07 -26.34 -8.32
N GLU A 109 0.04 -25.53 -8.14
CA GLU A 109 -1.30 -25.69 -8.74
C GLU A 109 -1.37 -25.32 -10.23
N LEU A 110 -0.39 -24.58 -10.76
CA LEU A 110 -0.40 -24.10 -12.13
C LEU A 110 0.13 -25.14 -13.13
N THR A 111 -0.45 -25.15 -14.34
CA THR A 111 0.07 -25.91 -15.48
C THR A 111 1.43 -25.35 -15.94
N PRO A 112 2.26 -26.12 -16.66
CA PRO A 112 3.57 -25.65 -17.14
C PRO A 112 3.50 -24.35 -17.94
N GLU A 113 2.48 -24.16 -18.77
CA GLU A 113 2.26 -22.94 -19.55
C GLU A 113 1.88 -21.75 -18.66
N GLN A 114 0.98 -21.96 -17.68
CA GLN A 114 0.57 -20.93 -16.74
C GLN A 114 1.73 -20.50 -15.81
N ARG A 115 2.63 -21.42 -15.45
CA ARG A 115 3.83 -21.10 -14.65
C ARG A 115 4.75 -20.09 -15.33
N LYS A 116 4.91 -20.17 -16.66
CA LYS A 116 5.70 -19.20 -17.43
C LYS A 116 5.09 -17.80 -17.34
N LYS A 117 3.78 -17.70 -17.55
CA LYS A 117 3.04 -16.42 -17.45
C LYS A 117 3.06 -15.85 -16.02
N PHE A 118 2.93 -16.72 -15.00
CA PHE A 118 3.01 -16.31 -13.60
C PHE A 118 4.39 -15.73 -13.26
N ALA A 119 5.47 -16.35 -13.72
CA ALA A 119 6.83 -15.84 -13.50
C ALA A 119 7.04 -14.44 -14.14
N GLU A 120 6.47 -14.21 -15.32
CA GLU A 120 6.52 -12.91 -16.00
C GLU A 120 5.76 -11.82 -15.21
N ILE A 121 4.56 -12.14 -14.72
CA ILE A 121 3.75 -11.22 -13.89
C ILE A 121 4.51 -10.85 -12.61
N MET A 122 5.13 -11.83 -11.95
CA MET A 122 5.91 -11.57 -10.72
C MET A 122 7.12 -10.68 -11.00
N LYS A 123 7.86 -10.92 -12.09
CA LYS A 123 9.02 -10.11 -12.48
C LYS A 123 8.64 -8.64 -12.71
N GLN A 124 7.55 -8.39 -13.43
CA GLN A 124 7.07 -7.02 -13.68
C GLN A 124 6.69 -6.28 -12.38
N HIS A 125 6.19 -7.00 -11.38
CA HIS A 125 5.82 -6.41 -10.10
C HIS A 125 7.05 -6.07 -9.26
N ASP A 126 8.05 -6.95 -9.22
CA ASP A 126 9.30 -6.73 -8.49
C ASP A 126 10.13 -5.58 -9.12
N ASP A 127 10.14 -5.45 -10.44
CA ASP A 127 10.82 -4.32 -11.14
C ASP A 127 10.16 -2.96 -10.81
N ARG A 128 8.85 -2.94 -10.58
CA ARG A 128 8.09 -1.73 -10.22
C ARG A 128 8.33 -1.28 -8.79
N THR A 129 8.54 -2.21 -7.86
CA THR A 129 8.82 -1.91 -6.45
C THR A 129 10.30 -1.64 -6.21
N ALA A 130 11.21 -2.21 -7.00
CA ALA A 130 12.65 -1.97 -6.93
C ALA A 130 13.07 -0.62 -7.53
N ARG A 131 12.28 -0.03 -8.44
CA ARG A 131 12.61 1.29 -9.01
C ARG A 131 12.26 2.39 -7.99
N PRO A 132 13.25 3.10 -7.41
CA PRO A 132 12.96 4.26 -6.58
C PRO A 132 12.17 5.25 -7.43
N SER A 133 11.08 5.79 -6.88
CA SER A 133 10.27 6.80 -7.57
C SER A 133 11.20 7.92 -8.05
N PRO A 134 11.12 8.36 -9.32
CA PRO A 134 11.95 9.46 -9.80
C PRO A 134 11.74 10.67 -8.88
N PRO A 135 12.81 11.41 -8.49
CA PRO A 135 12.64 12.65 -7.75
C PRO A 135 11.68 13.51 -8.56
N ALA A 136 10.58 13.94 -7.93
CA ALA A 136 9.57 14.77 -8.56
C ALA A 136 10.29 15.98 -9.17
N ALA A 137 10.39 16.01 -10.50
CA ALA A 137 11.08 17.06 -11.23
C ALA A 137 10.57 18.40 -10.72
N GLY A 138 11.48 19.17 -10.11
CA GLY A 138 11.22 20.54 -9.71
C GLY A 138 10.70 21.28 -10.93
N LYS A 139 9.54 21.93 -10.77
CA LYS A 139 9.06 22.83 -11.81
C LYS A 139 10.09 23.96 -11.96
N PRO A 140 10.51 24.32 -13.18
CA PRO A 140 11.29 25.53 -13.39
C PRO A 140 10.45 26.76 -13.03
N GLU A 141 11.16 27.78 -12.53
CA GLU A 141 10.68 29.09 -12.06
C GLU A 141 9.80 29.84 -13.07
#